data_AF-A0A1Z5SFJ4-F1
#
_entry.id   AF-A0A1Z5SFJ4-F1
#
_cell.length_a   1.000
_cell.length_b   1.000
_cell.length_c   1.000
_cell.angle_alpha   90.00
_cell.angle_beta   90.00
_cell.angle_gamma   90.00
#
_symmetry.space_group_name_H-M   'P 1'
#
loop_
_entity.id
_entity.type
_entity.pdbx_description
1 polymer ?
#
loop_
_entity_poly.entity_id
_entity_poly.type
_entity_poly.pdbx_seq_one_letter_code
_entity_poly.pdbx_strand_id
1 'polypeptide(L)'
;MVIFLLYTIVAWLANASLVKILHISIQQGQLIDTLLNYQAKLKQWDMDGRLFLSKAGGYCEVCFSHILTFIGYWIYVLFMNTIADVWVTDFVTTWYWVVFGNIVWYLVYVSIGSMLSLYFITKLFEK
;
A
#
# COMPACT_ATOMS: atom_id res chain seq x y z
N MET A 1 4.92 -22.44 -4.42
CA MET A 1 3.66 -21.91 -3.84
C MET A 1 3.77 -21.51 -2.38
N VAL A 2 4.22 -22.38 -1.46
CA VAL A 2 4.38 -21.99 -0.05
C VAL A 2 5.29 -20.77 0.12
N ILE A 3 6.43 -20.74 -0.58
CA ILE A 3 7.35 -19.59 -0.58
C ILE A 3 6.65 -18.30 -1.02
N PHE A 4 5.90 -18.35 -2.13
CA PHE A 4 5.13 -17.21 -2.63
C PHE A 4 4.17 -16.66 -1.58
N LEU A 5 3.39 -17.54 -0.94
CA LEU A 5 2.45 -17.16 0.11
C LEU A 5 3.15 -16.56 1.35
N LEU A 6 4.30 -17.10 1.76
CA LEU A 6 5.09 -16.55 2.86
C LEU A 6 5.59 -15.14 2.54
N TYR A 7 6.11 -14.93 1.32
CA TYR A 7 6.51 -13.60 0.86
C TYR A 7 5.33 -12.63 0.80
N THR A 8 4.13 -13.09 0.43
CA THR A 8 2.91 -12.26 0.48
C THR A 8 2.63 -11.75 1.88
N ILE A 9 2.69 -12.64 2.89
CA ILE A 9 2.42 -12.26 4.29
C ILE A 9 3.48 -11.26 4.77
N VAL A 10 4.75 -11.53 4.49
CA VAL A 10 5.84 -10.61 4.84
C VAL A 10 5.68 -9.27 4.12
N ALA A 11 5.31 -9.27 2.84
CA ALA A 11 5.07 -8.06 2.07
C ALA A 11 3.90 -7.23 2.63
N TRP A 12 2.79 -7.87 3.03
CA TRP A 12 1.69 -7.17 3.70
C TRP A 12 2.10 -6.52 5.01
N LEU A 13 2.84 -7.25 5.87
CA LEU A 13 3.32 -6.72 7.15
C LEU A 13 4.34 -5.58 6.95
N ALA A 14 5.27 -5.74 6.02
CA ALA A 14 6.25 -4.72 5.66
C ALA A 14 5.56 -3.47 5.11
N ASN A 15 4.59 -3.64 4.19
CA ASN A 15 3.81 -2.55 3.63
C ASN A 15 3.01 -1.82 4.72
N ALA A 16 2.28 -2.54 5.58
CA ALA A 16 1.51 -1.93 6.67
C ALA A 16 2.40 -1.15 7.65
N SER A 17 3.59 -1.69 7.95
CA SER A 17 4.58 -1.02 8.79
C SER A 17 5.13 0.25 8.12
N LEU A 18 5.47 0.17 6.84
CA LEU A 18 5.93 1.31 6.06
C LEU A 18 4.86 2.40 5.96
N VAL A 19 3.62 2.02 5.65
CA VAL A 19 2.47 2.93 5.58
C VAL A 19 2.32 3.68 6.90
N LYS A 20 2.41 2.99 8.04
CA LYS A 20 2.36 3.63 9.35
C LYS A 20 3.49 4.63 9.56
N ILE A 21 4.73 4.25 9.26
CA ILE A 21 5.90 5.13 9.41
C ILE A 21 5.75 6.37 8.54
N LEU A 22 5.31 6.20 7.29
CA LEU A 22 5.04 7.30 6.37
C LEU A 22 3.88 8.17 6.87
N HIS A 23 2.81 7.57 7.36
CA HIS A 23 1.68 8.32 7.91
C HIS A 23 2.10 9.18 9.10
N ILE A 24 2.93 8.64 10.02
CA ILE A 24 3.47 9.41 11.14
C ILE A 24 4.37 10.53 10.62
N SER A 25 5.27 10.24 9.68
CA SER A 25 6.26 11.22 9.23
C SER A 25 5.67 12.42 8.50
N ILE A 26 4.48 12.29 7.91
CA ILE A 26 3.74 13.39 7.27
C ILE A 26 2.90 14.22 8.26
N GLN A 27 2.70 13.79 9.51
CA GLN A 27 1.91 14.57 10.48
C GLN A 27 2.60 15.89 10.85
N GLN A 28 1.82 16.83 11.39
CA GLN A 28 2.32 18.16 11.73
C GLN A 28 3.54 18.10 12.67
N GLY A 29 4.61 18.79 12.29
CA GLY A 29 5.85 18.85 13.07
C GLY A 29 6.71 17.58 13.04
N GLN A 30 6.36 16.60 12.20
CA GLN A 30 7.15 15.38 11.98
C GLN A 30 8.13 15.57 10.82
N LEU A 31 8.92 14.53 10.52
CA LEU A 31 10.08 14.63 9.61
C LEU A 31 9.73 15.19 8.23
N ILE A 32 8.76 14.60 7.52
CA ILE A 32 8.42 15.01 6.14
C ILE A 32 7.75 16.38 6.16
N ASP A 33 6.92 16.66 7.16
CA ASP A 33 6.29 17.96 7.33
C ASP A 33 7.33 19.07 7.56
N THR A 34 8.30 18.83 8.44
CA THR A 34 9.36 19.82 8.76
C THR A 34 10.27 20.10 7.56
N LEU A 35 10.58 19.08 6.77
CA LEU A 35 11.48 19.21 5.61
C LEU A 35 10.80 19.85 4.39
N LEU A 36 9.52 19.53 4.14
CA LEU A 36 8.83 19.88 2.89
C LEU A 36 7.60 20.77 3.06
N ASN A 37 7.29 21.17 4.29
CA ASN A 37 6.05 21.86 4.67
C ASN A 37 4.82 21.10 4.15
N TYR A 38 4.80 19.78 4.41
CA TYR A 38 3.91 18.83 3.74
C TYR A 38 2.44 19.08 4.08
N GLN A 39 2.12 19.40 5.34
CA GLN A 39 0.76 19.73 5.76
C GLN A 39 0.25 21.01 5.08
N ALA A 40 1.11 22.02 4.88
CA ALA A 40 0.73 23.21 4.13
C ALA A 40 0.39 22.89 2.66
N LYS A 41 1.14 21.98 2.02
CA LYS A 41 0.86 21.53 0.65
C LYS A 41 -0.44 20.73 0.58
N LEU A 42 -0.70 19.83 1.54
CA LEU A 42 -1.96 19.10 1.61
C LEU A 42 -3.15 20.06 1.73
N LYS A 43 -3.04 21.06 2.60
CA LYS A 43 -4.05 22.11 2.76
C LYS A 43 -4.25 22.91 1.47
N GLN A 44 -3.17 23.26 0.78
CA GLN A 44 -3.24 23.97 -0.49
C GLN A 44 -3.96 23.12 -1.56
N TRP A 45 -3.62 21.85 -1.70
CA TRP A 45 -4.32 20.95 -2.63
C TRP A 45 -5.80 20.83 -2.33
N ASP A 46 -6.18 20.83 -1.05
CA ASP A 46 -7.58 20.80 -0.64
C ASP A 46 -8.32 22.09 -1.05
N MET A 47 -7.73 23.25 -0.79
CA MET A 47 -8.28 24.56 -1.18
C MET A 47 -8.36 24.75 -2.71
N ASP A 48 -7.42 24.18 -3.45
CA ASP A 48 -7.39 24.18 -4.92
C ASP A 48 -8.41 23.20 -5.55
N GLY A 49 -9.20 22.49 -4.73
CA GLY A 49 -10.17 21.49 -5.19
C GLY A 49 -9.54 20.16 -5.62
N ARG A 50 -8.24 19.95 -5.37
CA ARG A 50 -7.51 18.70 -5.69
C ARG A 50 -7.71 17.64 -4.60
N LEU A 51 -8.98 17.33 -4.33
CA LEU A 51 -9.42 16.44 -3.25
C LEU A 51 -8.76 15.05 -3.29
N PHE A 52 -8.50 14.52 -4.48
CA PHE A 52 -7.83 13.23 -4.59
C PHE A 52 -6.41 13.30 -4.01
N LEU A 53 -5.64 14.33 -4.35
CA LEU A 53 -4.27 14.50 -3.87
C LEU A 53 -4.20 14.80 -2.37
N SER A 54 -5.12 15.64 -1.85
CA SER A 54 -5.16 15.94 -0.41
C SER A 54 -5.53 14.69 0.41
N LYS A 55 -6.53 13.93 -0.03
CA LYS A 55 -6.94 12.68 0.62
C LYS A 55 -5.89 11.57 0.51
N ALA A 56 -5.41 11.32 -0.70
CA ALA A 56 -4.36 10.33 -0.98
C ALA A 56 -3.05 10.65 -0.27
N GLY A 57 -2.75 11.94 -0.09
CA GLY A 57 -1.51 12.41 0.51
C GLY A 57 -1.50 12.35 2.04
N GLY A 58 -2.66 12.21 2.71
CA GLY A 58 -2.65 12.03 4.17
C GLY A 58 -3.92 12.44 4.92
N TYR A 59 -4.84 13.21 4.31
CA TYR A 59 -6.08 13.60 5.01
C TYR A 59 -7.13 12.50 5.11
N CYS A 60 -6.92 11.36 4.46
CA CYS A 60 -7.78 10.19 4.54
C CYS A 60 -6.91 8.96 4.75
N GLU A 61 -6.90 8.40 5.96
CA GLU A 61 -6.08 7.25 6.34
C GLU A 61 -6.36 6.02 5.46
N VAL A 62 -7.63 5.81 5.09
CA VAL A 62 -8.05 4.73 4.19
C VAL A 62 -7.47 4.95 2.78
N CYS A 63 -7.58 6.18 2.27
CA CYS A 63 -7.12 6.54 0.93
C CYS A 63 -5.59 6.45 0.83
N PHE A 64 -4.90 6.96 1.85
CA PHE A 64 -3.44 6.89 2.00
C PHE A 64 -2.96 5.44 2.08
N SER A 65 -3.60 4.62 2.93
CA SER A 65 -3.31 3.19 3.05
C SER A 65 -3.51 2.45 1.74
N HIS A 66 -4.59 2.75 1.02
CA HIS A 66 -4.91 2.11 -0.25
C HIS A 66 -3.89 2.42 -1.34
N ILE A 67 -3.52 3.70 -1.50
CA ILE A 67 -2.54 4.12 -2.52
C ILE A 67 -1.16 3.56 -2.24
N LEU A 68 -0.69 3.59 -0.99
CA LEU A 68 0.60 3.01 -0.66
C LEU A 68 0.59 1.48 -0.81
N THR A 69 -0.50 0.81 -0.44
CA THR A 69 -0.65 -0.64 -0.68
C THR A 69 -0.68 -0.96 -2.17
N PHE A 70 -1.33 -0.13 -2.99
CA PHE A 70 -1.33 -0.27 -4.45
C PHE A 70 0.10 -0.17 -5.01
N ILE A 71 0.87 0.84 -4.59
CA ILE A 71 2.28 0.98 -5.00
C ILE A 71 3.10 -0.23 -4.50
N GLY A 72 2.89 -0.62 -3.24
CA GLY A 72 3.54 -1.77 -2.61
C GLY A 72 3.23 -3.09 -3.32
N TYR A 73 2.02 -3.27 -3.85
CA TYR A 73 1.65 -4.43 -4.67
C TYR A 73 2.52 -4.54 -5.91
N TRP A 74 2.72 -3.44 -6.64
CA TRP A 74 3.56 -3.47 -7.85
C TRP A 74 5.02 -3.74 -7.53
N ILE A 75 5.54 -3.18 -6.45
CA ILE A 75 6.91 -3.47 -5.97
C ILE A 75 7.04 -4.95 -5.61
N TYR A 76 6.07 -5.49 -4.87
CA TYR A 76 6.00 -6.91 -4.50
C TYR A 76 5.95 -7.81 -5.75
N VAL A 77 5.07 -7.50 -6.70
CA VAL A 77 4.95 -8.20 -7.98
C VAL A 77 6.27 -8.20 -8.74
N LEU A 78 6.91 -7.04 -8.87
CA LEU A 78 8.20 -6.92 -9.55
C LEU A 78 9.27 -7.77 -8.84
N PHE A 79 9.32 -7.72 -7.50
CA PHE A 79 10.23 -8.56 -6.71
C PHE A 79 9.98 -10.05 -6.94
N MET A 80 8.73 -10.50 -6.87
CA MET A 80 8.38 -11.91 -7.04
C MET A 80 8.72 -12.42 -8.45
N ASN A 81 8.47 -11.60 -9.47
CA ASN A 81 8.76 -11.95 -10.86
C ASN A 81 10.27 -11.92 -11.17
N THR A 82 11.02 -10.97 -10.62
CA THR A 82 12.43 -10.76 -11.02
C THR A 82 13.46 -11.45 -10.13
N ILE A 83 13.17 -11.59 -8.83
CA ILE A 83 14.12 -12.11 -7.84
C ILE A 83 13.71 -13.50 -7.38
N ALA A 84 12.43 -13.69 -7.04
CA ALA A 84 11.95 -14.97 -6.54
C ALA A 84 11.67 -15.99 -7.67
N ASP A 85 11.52 -15.51 -8.91
CA ASP A 85 11.15 -16.31 -10.09
C ASP A 85 9.92 -17.21 -9.83
N VAL A 86 8.93 -16.65 -9.12
CA VAL A 86 7.68 -17.35 -8.79
C VAL A 86 6.51 -16.41 -8.98
N TRP A 87 5.48 -16.89 -9.65
CA TRP A 87 4.25 -16.17 -9.92
C TRP A 87 3.01 -16.92 -9.43
N VAL A 88 1.92 -16.19 -9.17
CA VAL A 88 0.68 -16.76 -8.62
C VAL A 88 0.00 -17.75 -9.57
N THR A 89 0.31 -17.67 -10.86
CA THR A 89 -0.34 -18.47 -11.92
C THR A 89 0.62 -19.41 -12.64
N ASP A 90 1.80 -19.70 -12.08
CA ASP A 90 2.80 -20.60 -12.70
C ASP A 90 2.26 -21.99 -13.04
N PHE A 91 1.30 -22.49 -12.26
CA PHE A 91 0.70 -23.83 -12.45
C PHE A 91 -0.51 -23.81 -13.38
N VAL A 92 -0.88 -22.65 -13.92
CA VAL A 92 -2.07 -22.46 -14.76
C VAL A 92 -1.64 -22.32 -16.21
N THR A 93 -1.92 -23.34 -17.02
CA THR A 93 -1.55 -23.36 -18.45
C THR A 93 -2.51 -22.60 -19.34
N THR A 94 -3.68 -22.25 -18.83
CA THR A 94 -4.79 -21.72 -19.62
C THR A 94 -4.88 -20.20 -19.49
N TRP A 95 -4.72 -19.47 -20.60
CA TRP A 95 -4.54 -18.02 -20.61
C TRP A 95 -5.66 -17.22 -19.92
N TYR A 96 -6.92 -17.63 -20.09
CA TYR A 96 -8.05 -16.91 -19.45
C TYR A 96 -8.07 -17.11 -17.94
N TRP A 97 -7.66 -18.29 -17.45
CA TRP A 97 -7.48 -18.54 -16.02
C TRP A 97 -6.26 -17.82 -15.45
N VAL A 98 -5.19 -17.63 -16.25
CA VAL A 98 -4.04 -16.79 -15.86
C VAL A 98 -4.52 -15.36 -15.64
N VAL A 99 -5.22 -14.75 -16.60
CA VAL A 99 -5.74 -13.38 -16.48
C VAL A 99 -6.67 -13.25 -15.28
N PHE A 100 -7.64 -14.15 -15.15
CA PHE A 100 -8.59 -14.15 -14.03
C PHE A 100 -7.88 -14.30 -12.67
N GLY A 101 -6.93 -15.22 -12.55
CA GLY A 101 -6.17 -15.45 -11.32
C GLY A 101 -5.38 -14.21 -10.88
N ASN A 102 -4.78 -13.48 -11.83
CA ASN A 102 -4.07 -12.24 -11.52
C ASN A 102 -4.99 -11.11 -11.07
N ILE A 103 -6.17 -10.97 -11.68
CA ILE A 103 -7.17 -9.99 -11.25
C ILE A 103 -7.65 -10.30 -9.83
N VAL A 104 -8.02 -11.56 -9.56
CA VAL A 104 -8.44 -11.99 -8.22
C VAL A 104 -7.32 -11.75 -7.21
N TRP A 105 -6.09 -12.10 -7.55
CA TRP A 105 -4.94 -11.91 -6.68
C TRP A 105 -4.70 -10.43 -6.34
N TYR A 106 -4.76 -9.56 -7.34
CA TYR A 106 -4.66 -8.10 -7.14
C TYR A 106 -5.73 -7.59 -6.16
N LEU A 107 -7.00 -7.97 -6.38
CA LEU A 107 -8.11 -7.52 -5.54
C LEU A 107 -7.92 -8.00 -4.09
N VAL A 108 -7.60 -9.29 -3.90
CA VAL A 108 -7.34 -9.85 -2.57
C VAL A 108 -6.17 -9.14 -1.89
N TYR A 109 -5.06 -8.97 -2.61
CA TYR A 109 -3.85 -8.35 -2.07
C TYR A 109 -4.11 -6.91 -1.63
N VAL A 110 -4.70 -6.10 -2.50
CA VAL A 110 -4.92 -4.68 -2.22
C VAL A 110 -5.98 -4.51 -1.12
N SER A 111 -7.07 -5.28 -1.14
CA SER A 111 -8.10 -5.20 -0.09
C SER A 111 -7.54 -5.57 1.29
N ILE A 112 -6.88 -6.72 1.41
CA ILE A 112 -6.30 -7.16 2.70
C ILE A 112 -5.18 -6.21 3.13
N GLY A 113 -4.26 -5.87 2.23
CA GLY A 113 -3.14 -4.97 2.53
C GLY A 113 -3.59 -3.58 2.96
N SER A 114 -4.65 -3.03 2.33
CA SER A 114 -5.19 -1.70 2.69
C SER A 114 -5.81 -1.73 4.08
N MET A 115 -6.58 -2.77 4.40
CA MET A 115 -7.21 -2.92 5.72
C MET A 115 -6.18 -3.15 6.82
N LEU A 116 -5.15 -3.96 6.55
CA LEU A 116 -4.06 -4.17 7.49
C LEU A 116 -3.27 -2.88 7.74
N SER A 117 -2.98 -2.13 6.68
CA SER A 117 -2.30 -0.84 6.78
C SER A 117 -3.12 0.19 7.56
N LEU A 118 -4.43 0.25 7.30
CA LEU A 118 -5.37 1.09 8.06
C LEU A 118 -5.38 0.70 9.53
N TYR A 119 -5.43 -0.59 9.86
CA TYR A 119 -5.35 -1.08 11.23
C TYR A 119 -4.03 -0.65 11.91
N PHE A 120 -2.91 -0.67 11.17
CA PHE A 120 -1.62 -0.23 11.69
C PHE A 120 -1.55 1.27 11.97
N ILE A 121 -2.19 2.09 11.12
CA ILE A 121 -2.33 3.54 11.35
C ILE A 121 -3.22 3.79 12.57
N THR A 122 -4.41 3.19 12.60
CA THR A 122 -5.49 3.57 13.51
C THR A 122 -5.48 2.87 14.86
N LYS A 123 -4.91 1.66 14.99
CA LYS A 123 -5.08 0.84 16.20
C LYS A 123 -3.79 0.34 16.79
N LEU A 124 -2.78 0.07 15.97
CA LEU A 124 -1.52 -0.43 16.48
C LEU A 124 -0.84 0.67 17.32
N PHE A 125 -0.59 0.42 18.61
CA PHE A 125 0.00 1.38 19.56
C PHE A 125 -0.84 2.63 19.88
N GLU A 126 -2.15 2.66 19.56
CA GLU A 126 -3.06 3.56 20.27
C GLU A 126 -3.05 3.17 21.76
N LYS A 127 -2.69 4.13 22.62
CA LYS A 127 -2.76 3.99 24.08
C LYS A 127 -4.14 4.38 24.57
#